data_AF-A0A8J2WMY2-F1
#
_entry.id   AF-A0A8J2WMY2-F1
#
_cell.length_a   1.000
_cell.length_b   1.000
_cell.length_c   1.000
_cell.angle_alpha   90.00
_cell.angle_beta   90.00
_cell.angle_gamma   90.00
#
_symmetry.space_group_name_H-M   'P 1'
#
loop_
_entity.id
_entity.type
_entity.pdbx_description
1 polymer ?
#
loop_
_entity_poly.entity_id
_entity_poly.type
_entity_poly.pdbx_seq_one_letter_code
_entity_poly.pdbx_strand_id
1 'polypeptide(L)'
;MEAENCQESPKDFIFNISVHTKDFPKGLNVSSDQLRPCEAGHKITFSIAEPQGVQPLTLCFPYPVLVDCIEATLLADRSIQVVLKKALNEPWPYDFNLKPTWDVDKFKLWKDLNPNDNVSKLYILMSLFKRAFSD
;
A
#
# COMPACT_ATOMS: atom_id res chain seq x y z
N MET A 1 -5.68 -1.25 17.62
CA MET A 1 -5.62 -1.84 16.28
C MET A 1 -4.25 -1.57 15.73
N GLU A 2 -3.63 -2.55 15.08
CA GLU A 2 -2.28 -2.42 14.52
C GLU A 2 -2.23 -3.08 13.15
N ALA A 3 -1.55 -2.47 12.18
CA ALA A 3 -1.43 -3.01 10.83
C ALA A 3 -0.20 -3.93 10.74
N GLU A 4 -0.39 -5.10 10.16
CA GLU A 4 0.58 -6.20 10.11
C GLU A 4 0.53 -6.90 8.73
N ASN A 5 1.52 -7.74 8.44
CA ASN A 5 1.54 -8.67 7.30
C ASN A 5 1.14 -8.04 5.95
N CYS A 6 1.95 -7.09 5.48
CA CYS A 6 1.72 -6.47 4.18
C CYS A 6 2.31 -7.31 3.05
N GLN A 7 1.51 -7.55 2.03
CA GLN A 7 1.88 -8.23 0.81
C GLN A 7 1.51 -7.36 -0.38
N GLU A 8 2.50 -7.07 -1.20
CA GLU A 8 2.31 -6.31 -2.43
C GLU A 8 2.19 -7.23 -3.64
N SER A 9 1.32 -6.85 -4.57
CA SER A 9 1.24 -7.36 -5.93
C SER A 9 1.16 -6.19 -6.92
N PRO A 10 1.25 -6.44 -8.25
CA PRO A 10 1.20 -5.37 -9.24
C PRO A 10 -0.05 -4.47 -9.16
N LYS A 11 -1.20 -5.05 -8.77
CA LYS A 11 -2.49 -4.35 -8.73
C LYS A 11 -3.04 -4.12 -7.32
N ASP A 12 -2.65 -4.99 -6.39
CA ASP A 12 -3.24 -5.03 -5.06
C ASP A 12 -2.15 -4.88 -4.00
N PHE A 13 -2.46 -4.13 -2.96
CA PHE A 13 -1.69 -4.06 -1.72
C PHE A 13 -2.57 -4.62 -0.60
N ILE A 14 -2.17 -5.77 -0.05
CA ILE A 14 -2.95 -6.54 0.93
C ILE A 14 -2.26 -6.41 2.27
N PHE A 15 -3.02 -6.19 3.34
CA PHE A 15 -2.50 -6.21 4.70
C PHE A 15 -3.57 -6.60 5.70
N ASN A 16 -3.14 -6.97 6.91
CA ASN A 16 -4.04 -7.30 8.00
C ASN A 16 -3.98 -6.22 9.07
N ILE A 17 -5.08 -6.01 9.79
CA ILE A 17 -5.12 -5.17 10.98
C ILE A 17 -5.53 -6.05 12.16
N SER A 18 -4.68 -6.20 13.16
CA SER A 18 -5.02 -6.90 14.40
C SER A 18 -5.91 -6.03 15.28
N VAL A 19 -7.00 -6.61 15.80
CA VAL A 19 -7.95 -5.91 16.67
C VAL A 19 -7.81 -6.42 18.11
N HIS A 20 -7.15 -5.64 18.95
CA HIS A 20 -6.94 -5.98 20.37
C HIS A 20 -8.19 -5.65 21.19
N THR A 21 -9.09 -6.63 21.31
CA THR A 21 -10.32 -6.55 22.10
C THR A 21 -10.62 -7.90 22.77
N LYS A 22 -11.23 -7.84 23.95
CA LYS A 22 -11.69 -9.04 24.68
C LYS A 22 -12.86 -9.72 23.97
N ASP A 23 -13.84 -8.92 23.53
CA ASP A 23 -15.04 -9.41 22.83
C ASP A 23 -14.84 -9.46 21.32
N PHE A 24 -15.66 -10.26 20.64
CA PHE A 24 -15.60 -10.39 19.18
C PHE A 24 -16.06 -9.08 18.51
N PRO A 25 -15.23 -8.46 17.66
CA PRO A 25 -15.57 -7.22 17.01
C PRO A 25 -16.74 -7.36 16.02
N LYS A 26 -17.55 -6.30 15.86
CA LYS A 26 -18.64 -6.22 14.87
C LYS A 26 -18.83 -4.81 14.34
N GLY A 27 -19.46 -4.71 13.16
CA GLY A 27 -19.74 -3.42 12.53
C GLY A 27 -18.48 -2.72 12.04
N LEU A 28 -17.67 -3.43 11.25
CA LEU A 28 -16.53 -2.84 10.56
C LEU A 28 -17.01 -1.73 9.62
N ASN A 29 -16.41 -0.56 9.74
CA ASN A 29 -16.63 0.57 8.85
C ASN A 29 -15.30 1.12 8.36
N VAL A 30 -15.24 1.41 7.05
CA VAL A 30 -14.06 1.93 6.37
C VAL A 30 -14.44 3.25 5.71
N SER A 31 -13.61 4.27 5.93
CA SER A 31 -13.77 5.59 5.35
C SER A 31 -12.43 6.10 4.85
N SER A 32 -12.46 7.05 3.91
CA SER A 32 -11.26 7.72 3.44
C SER A 32 -11.53 9.20 3.20
N ASP A 33 -10.46 9.94 2.95
CA ASP A 33 -10.49 11.35 2.54
C ASP A 33 -10.97 11.60 1.10
N GLN A 34 -11.34 10.54 0.35
CA GLN A 34 -11.86 10.62 -1.02
C GLN A 34 -11.01 11.45 -2.00
N LEU A 35 -9.67 11.40 -1.87
CA LEU A 35 -8.80 11.99 -2.87
C LEU A 35 -8.96 11.28 -4.22
N ARG A 36 -8.62 11.97 -5.31
CA ARG A 36 -8.72 11.38 -6.65
C ARG A 36 -7.75 10.21 -6.79
N PRO A 37 -8.05 9.19 -7.62
CA PRO A 37 -7.18 8.04 -7.87
C PRO A 37 -5.73 8.35 -8.26
N CYS A 38 -5.42 9.55 -8.74
CA CYS A 38 -4.07 9.95 -9.12
C CYS A 38 -3.35 10.78 -8.04
N GLU A 39 -4.00 11.08 -6.92
CA GLU A 39 -3.45 11.88 -5.82
C GLU A 39 -2.85 10.96 -4.76
N ALA A 40 -1.66 11.30 -4.27
CA ALA A 40 -0.98 10.57 -3.21
C ALA A 40 -1.42 11.06 -1.82
N GLY A 41 -1.09 10.30 -0.77
CA GLY A 41 -1.31 10.73 0.62
C GLY A 41 -2.71 10.43 1.16
N HIS A 42 -3.39 9.41 0.63
CA HIS A 42 -4.71 9.00 1.07
C HIS A 42 -4.71 8.59 2.54
N LYS A 43 -5.66 9.13 3.30
CA LYS A 43 -5.95 8.68 4.65
C LYS A 43 -7.12 7.72 4.63
N ILE A 44 -6.90 6.51 5.13
CA ILE A 44 -7.93 5.48 5.25
C ILE A 44 -8.12 5.18 6.74
N THR A 45 -9.35 5.33 7.22
CA THR A 45 -9.74 5.13 8.61
C THR A 45 -10.63 3.89 8.73
N PHE A 46 -10.20 2.97 9.59
CA PHE A 46 -10.88 1.74 9.96
C PHE A 46 -11.46 1.90 11.35
N SER A 47 -12.75 1.59 11.50
CA SER A 47 -13.47 1.69 12.78
C SER A 47 -14.35 0.47 12.98
N ILE A 48 -14.65 0.16 14.24
CA ILE A 48 -15.48 -0.97 14.65
C ILE A 48 -16.54 -0.43 15.62
N ALA A 49 -17.80 -0.76 15.39
CA ALA A 49 -18.91 -0.28 16.21
C ALA A 49 -18.99 -0.99 17.58
N GLU A 50 -18.66 -2.29 17.63
CA GLU A 50 -18.71 -3.10 18.84
C GLU A 50 -17.47 -3.98 19.00
N PRO A 51 -16.91 -4.15 20.21
CA PRO A 51 -17.36 -3.54 21.46
C PRO A 51 -16.99 -2.05 21.54
N GLN A 52 -17.67 -1.32 22.43
CA GLN A 52 -17.39 0.10 22.65
C GLN A 52 -15.97 0.31 23.20
N GLY A 53 -15.34 1.42 22.80
CA GLY A 53 -14.00 1.79 23.25
C GLY A 53 -12.86 1.30 22.36
N VAL A 54 -13.15 0.55 21.29
CA VAL A 54 -12.16 0.23 20.26
C VAL A 54 -11.82 1.51 19.48
N GLN A 55 -10.57 1.98 19.62
CA GLN A 55 -10.09 3.17 18.93
C GLN A 55 -9.96 2.92 17.42
N PRO A 56 -10.45 3.82 16.56
CA PRO A 56 -10.23 3.75 15.12
C PRO A 56 -8.74 3.79 14.76
N LEU A 57 -8.36 3.12 13.68
CA LEU A 57 -7.02 3.19 13.11
C LEU A 57 -7.06 4.01 11.83
N THR A 58 -6.23 5.05 11.73
CA THR A 58 -6.04 5.80 10.49
C THR A 58 -4.65 5.53 9.94
N LEU A 59 -4.58 5.07 8.69
CA LEU A 59 -3.35 4.82 7.98
C LEU A 59 -3.22 5.83 6.84
N CYS A 60 -1.99 6.31 6.61
CA CYS A 60 -1.66 7.22 5.53
C CYS A 60 -0.88 6.47 4.45
N PHE A 61 -1.40 6.47 3.23
CA PHE A 61 -0.80 5.80 2.09
C PHE A 61 -0.14 6.84 1.19
N PRO A 62 1.20 6.81 1.06
CA PRO A 62 1.92 7.80 0.25
C PRO A 62 1.76 7.58 -1.26
N TYR A 63 1.03 6.53 -1.67
CA TYR A 63 0.78 6.20 -3.07
C TYR A 63 -0.71 6.28 -3.40
N PRO A 64 -1.08 6.54 -4.67
CA PRO A 64 -2.47 6.70 -5.07
C PRO A 64 -3.28 5.39 -5.03
N VAL A 65 -4.47 5.42 -4.42
CA VAL A 65 -5.35 4.26 -4.19
C VAL A 65 -6.71 4.47 -4.88
N LEU A 66 -7.30 3.40 -5.41
CA LEU A 66 -8.69 3.42 -5.86
C LEU A 66 -9.62 3.34 -4.64
N VAL A 67 -9.98 4.50 -4.10
CA VAL A 67 -10.80 4.63 -2.88
C VAL A 67 -12.11 3.86 -2.94
N ASP A 68 -12.81 3.89 -4.07
CA ASP A 68 -14.10 3.20 -4.24
C ASP A 68 -13.96 1.68 -4.36
N CYS A 69 -12.73 1.17 -4.39
CA CYS A 69 -12.41 -0.25 -4.50
C CYS A 69 -11.68 -0.79 -3.27
N ILE A 70 -11.74 -0.08 -2.14
CA ILE A 70 -11.19 -0.57 -0.87
C ILE A 70 -12.07 -1.71 -0.37
N GLU A 71 -11.49 -2.90 -0.26
CA GLU A 71 -12.15 -4.06 0.31
C GLU A 71 -11.59 -4.30 1.71
N ALA A 72 -12.47 -4.48 2.71
CA ALA A 72 -12.05 -4.83 4.06
C ALA A 72 -13.01 -5.87 4.64
N THR A 73 -12.45 -6.96 5.16
CA THR A 73 -13.22 -8.09 5.70
C THR A 73 -12.77 -8.38 7.12
N LEU A 74 -13.72 -8.42 8.05
CA LEU A 74 -13.45 -8.84 9.42
C LEU A 74 -13.43 -10.37 9.52
N LEU A 75 -12.33 -10.92 10.03
CA LEU A 75 -12.06 -12.35 10.11
C LEU A 75 -12.32 -12.92 11.53
N ALA A 76 -12.47 -14.24 11.61
CA ALA A 76 -12.79 -14.95 12.85
C ALA A 76 -11.67 -14.87 13.92
N ASP A 77 -10.43 -14.63 13.49
CA ASP A 77 -9.26 -14.47 14.36
C ASP A 77 -9.11 -13.04 14.93
N ARG A 78 -10.14 -12.19 14.76
CA ARG A 78 -10.15 -10.79 15.20
C ARG A 78 -9.14 -9.92 14.43
N SER A 79 -8.84 -10.30 13.20
CA SER A 79 -8.12 -9.44 12.27
C SER A 79 -9.07 -8.87 11.21
N ILE A 80 -8.69 -7.74 10.61
CA ILE A 80 -9.32 -7.20 9.41
C ILE A 80 -8.35 -7.42 8.26
N GLN A 81 -8.73 -8.21 7.27
CA GLN A 81 -7.99 -8.26 6.02
C GLN A 81 -8.43 -7.09 5.15
N VAL A 82 -7.46 -6.31 4.65
CA VAL A 82 -7.67 -5.16 3.78
C VAL A 82 -7.00 -5.42 2.44
N VAL A 83 -7.71 -5.14 1.36
CA VAL A 83 -7.19 -5.15 -0.01
C VAL A 83 -7.36 -3.76 -0.59
N LEU A 84 -6.23 -3.10 -0.84
CA LEU A 84 -6.19 -1.83 -1.54
C LEU A 84 -5.88 -2.06 -3.01
N LYS A 85 -6.75 -1.55 -3.88
CA LYS A 85 -6.46 -1.52 -5.32
C LYS A 85 -5.58 -0.31 -5.64
N LYS A 86 -4.44 -0.59 -6.26
CA LYS A 86 -3.48 0.43 -6.67
C LYS A 86 -4.03 1.17 -7.87
N ALA A 87 -4.01 2.49 -7.83
CA ALA A 87 -4.46 3.27 -8.98
C ALA A 87 -3.38 3.35 -10.08
N LEU A 88 -2.11 3.20 -9.68
CA LEU A 88 -0.95 3.10 -10.57
C LEU A 88 -0.24 1.77 -10.33
N ASN A 89 0.16 1.10 -11.42
CA ASN A 89 0.91 -0.17 -11.37
C ASN A 89 2.41 0.08 -11.11
N GLU A 90 2.72 0.78 -10.02
CA GLU A 90 4.10 1.15 -9.62
C GLU A 90 4.51 0.46 -8.31
N PRO A 91 5.79 0.15 -8.07
CA PRO A 91 6.22 -0.48 -6.82
C PRO A 91 5.92 0.41 -5.63
N TRP A 92 5.31 -0.14 -4.58
CA TRP A 92 5.10 0.50 -3.30
C TRP A 92 6.15 -0.06 -2.34
N PRO A 93 7.36 0.51 -2.30
CA PRO A 93 8.38 0.07 -1.36
C PRO A 93 7.85 0.29 0.05
N TYR A 94 7.45 -0.81 0.70
CA TYR A 94 7.08 -0.81 2.09
C TYR A 94 7.72 -2.03 2.76
N ASP A 95 8.71 -1.75 3.61
CA ASP A 95 9.29 -2.70 4.55
C ASP A 95 9.18 -2.07 5.94
N PHE A 96 8.36 -2.66 6.82
CA PHE A 96 8.02 -2.09 8.13
C PHE A 96 9.21 -2.09 9.12
N ASN A 97 10.31 -2.77 8.79
CA ASN A 97 11.45 -2.91 9.69
C ASN A 97 12.56 -1.88 9.44
N LEU A 98 12.41 -1.00 8.45
CA LEU A 98 13.45 -0.04 8.08
C LEU A 98 12.91 1.39 8.07
N LYS A 99 13.68 2.30 8.67
CA LYS A 99 13.51 3.74 8.45
C LYS A 99 13.45 3.97 6.94
N PRO A 100 12.42 4.68 6.42
CA PRO A 100 12.30 4.92 4.98
C PRO A 100 13.55 5.66 4.51
N THR A 101 14.39 4.96 3.77
CA THR A 101 15.52 5.52 3.04
C THR A 101 15.07 5.62 1.60
N TRP A 102 14.99 6.85 1.09
CA TRP A 102 14.73 7.11 -0.33
C TRP A 102 15.96 6.65 -1.12
N ASP A 103 16.01 5.36 -1.42
CA ASP A 103 17.07 4.73 -2.19
C ASP A 103 16.53 4.41 -3.59
N VAL A 104 16.65 5.39 -4.48
CA VAL A 104 16.14 5.33 -5.86
C VAL A 104 16.77 4.17 -6.64
N ASP A 105 17.93 3.69 -6.19
CA ASP A 105 18.66 2.60 -6.85
C ASP A 105 18.13 1.20 -6.43
N LYS A 106 17.25 1.11 -5.43
CA LYS A 106 16.59 -0.13 -5.00
C LYS A 106 15.26 -0.41 -5.70
N PHE A 107 14.73 0.53 -6.47
CA PHE A 107 13.51 0.29 -7.23
C PHE A 107 13.75 -0.80 -8.28
N LYS A 108 13.01 -1.90 -8.15
CA LYS A 108 12.97 -2.97 -9.14
C LYS A 108 11.77 -2.77 -10.06
N LEU A 109 11.98 -3.04 -11.35
CA LEU A 109 10.91 -3.06 -12.33
C LEU A 109 10.01 -4.28 -12.07
N TRP A 110 8.70 -4.09 -12.29
CA TRP A 110 7.70 -5.16 -12.18
C TRP A 110 7.84 -6.27 -13.22
N LYS A 111 8.53 -5.98 -14.31
CA LYS A 111 8.78 -6.90 -15.42
C LYS A 111 10.22 -6.73 -15.84
N ASP A 112 10.81 -7.83 -16.29
CA ASP A 112 12.14 -7.79 -16.90
C ASP A 112 12.14 -6.84 -18.10
N LEU A 113 13.23 -6.08 -18.23
CA LEU A 113 13.43 -5.18 -19.35
C LEU A 113 13.46 -6.00 -20.64
N ASN A 114 12.55 -5.69 -21.55
CA ASN A 114 12.61 -6.23 -22.91
C ASN A 114 13.31 -5.19 -23.80
N PRO A 115 14.54 -5.43 -24.28
CA PRO A 115 15.29 -4.46 -25.05
C PRO A 115 14.63 -4.07 -26.39
N ASN A 116 13.58 -4.77 -26.82
CA ASN A 116 12.80 -4.42 -28.00
C ASN A 116 11.64 -3.46 -27.71
N ASP A 117 11.28 -3.25 -26.45
CA ASP A 117 10.25 -2.30 -26.03
C ASP A 117 10.84 -0.88 -25.85
N ASN A 118 10.13 0.12 -26.35
CA ASN A 118 10.60 1.51 -26.37
C ASN A 118 10.78 2.08 -24.96
N VAL A 119 9.94 1.70 -24.00
CA VAL A 119 10.04 2.16 -22.61
C VAL A 119 11.26 1.55 -21.94
N SER A 120 11.48 0.26 -22.17
CA SER A 120 12.67 -0.46 -21.69
C SER A 120 13.97 0.11 -22.26
N LYS A 121 13.99 0.50 -23.55
CA LYS A 121 15.14 1.17 -24.18
C LYS A 121 15.47 2.52 -23.52
N LEU A 122 14.46 3.34 -23.25
CA LEU A 122 14.62 4.62 -22.54
C LEU A 122 15.21 4.42 -21.15
N TYR A 123 14.71 3.44 -20.39
CA TYR A 123 15.23 3.13 -19.06
C TYR A 123 16.70 2.68 -19.10
N ILE A 124 17.06 1.80 -20.03
CA ILE A 124 18.46 1.36 -20.22
C ILE A 124 19.34 2.57 -20.57
N LEU A 125 18.91 3.43 -21.49
CA LEU A 125 19.66 4.62 -21.88
C LEU A 125 19.88 5.56 -20.67
N MET A 126 18.84 5.82 -19.89
CA MET A 126 18.95 6.65 -18.68
C MET A 126 19.89 6.04 -17.62
N SER A 127 19.87 4.72 -17.45
CA SER A 127 20.75 4.02 -16.50
C SER A 127 22.23 4.08 -16.92
N LEU A 128 22.52 4.00 -18.22
CA LEU A 128 23.86 4.16 -18.78
C LEU A 128 24.36 5.60 -18.66
N PHE A 129 23.49 6.58 -18.92
CA PHE A 129 23.79 7.99 -18.70
C PHE A 129 24.14 8.25 -17.23
N LYS A 130 23.35 7.77 -16.27
CA LYS A 130 23.62 7.98 -14.83
C LYS A 130 25.00 7.45 -14.40
N ARG A 131 25.44 6.30 -14.94
CA ARG A 131 26.80 5.75 -14.72
C ARG A 131 27.91 6.61 -15.31
N ALA A 132 27.69 7.22 -16.47
CA ALA A 132 28.70 8.04 -17.14
C ALA A 132 28.95 9.40 -16.47
N PHE A 133 28.07 9.84 -15.56
CA PHE A 133 28.16 11.14 -14.87
C PHE A 133 28.34 11.02 -13.35
N SER A 134 28.68 9.83 -12.84
CA SER A 134 28.94 9.58 -11.41
C SER A 134 30.42 9.30 -11.08
N ASP A 135 31.33 9.52 -12.03
CA ASP A 135 32.80 9.55 -11.83
C ASP A 135 33.31 10.99 -11.76
#